data_AF-M6ZMD7-F1
#
_entry.id   AF-M6ZMD7-F1
#
_cell.length_a   1.000
_cell.length_b   1.000
_cell.length_c   1.000
_cell.angle_alpha   90.00
_cell.angle_beta   90.00
_cell.angle_gamma   90.00
#
_symmetry.space_group_name_H-M   'P 1'
#
loop_
_entity.id
_entity.type
_entity.pdbx_description
1 polymer ?
#
loop_
_entity_poly.entity_id
_entity_poly.type
_entity_poly.pdbx_seq_one_letter_code
_entity_poly.pdbx_strand_id
1 'polypeptide(L)'
;MIDCKNCKTRIRADKFLEDQKGEGFATGLTLEKMNQVIKESNFACPNCGQRGTFTEARDFNLMFKTSHGASAEDSLDIYLRPETAQGIFLNFKNVVSTTRRKIPFGIAQIGKSFRNEIMARQFVFRTREFEQMEMEFFCEPGTQKEWFSHWVNYCMNWLTEQVGIKKENLRVREHEKEELSFYSEGTSDIEFKYNFGWGELWGIASRTDYDLNQHQKFSGEDLKYQDQVQNKKYVPFVVEPALGVNRLFLAVVTDAYEEEKLPDGETRTVLRFSPKIAPVKAAVFPLMKKDGLPEKSREIFADLSKLGNIEYDDGGAIGKRYRRQDEIGTPFCITVDYDTLKDDTVTVRERDSMSQERIAVNQLKNWLFERL
;
A
#
# COMPACT_ATOMS: atom_id res chain seq x y z
N MET A 1 11.29 -19.61 13.49
CA MET A 1 12.08 -20.04 12.31
C MET A 1 12.55 -21.48 12.46
N ILE A 2 12.51 -22.27 11.40
CA ILE A 2 13.08 -23.64 11.30
C ILE A 2 14.05 -23.72 10.11
N ASP A 3 15.04 -24.61 10.18
CA ASP A 3 15.97 -24.89 9.07
C ASP A 3 15.85 -26.35 8.62
N CYS A 4 15.94 -26.60 7.31
CA CYS A 4 16.16 -27.94 6.81
C CYS A 4 17.64 -28.34 7.03
N LYS A 5 17.91 -29.37 7.83
CA LYS A 5 19.26 -29.89 8.08
C LYS A 5 19.98 -30.32 6.80
N ASN A 6 19.23 -30.74 5.77
CA ASN A 6 19.75 -31.20 4.49
C ASN A 6 20.15 -30.03 3.56
N CYS A 7 19.18 -29.21 3.13
CA CYS A 7 19.44 -28.14 2.14
C CYS A 7 19.68 -26.75 2.75
N LYS A 8 19.70 -26.63 4.08
CA LYS A 8 19.90 -25.38 4.84
C LYS A 8 18.90 -24.26 4.54
N THR A 9 17.81 -24.57 3.84
CA THR A 9 16.72 -23.61 3.60
C THR A 9 16.07 -23.22 4.92
N ARG A 10 15.94 -21.91 5.14
CA ARG A 10 15.28 -21.31 6.29
C ARG A 10 13.81 -21.08 5.98
N ILE A 11 12.94 -21.41 6.94
CA ILE A 11 11.50 -21.33 6.76
C ILE A 11 10.86 -20.69 7.99
N ARG A 12 9.87 -19.84 7.77
CA ARG A 12 9.00 -19.30 8.82
C ARG A 12 8.05 -20.41 9.26
N ALA A 13 8.13 -20.82 10.53
CA ALA A 13 7.53 -22.07 11.01
C ALA A 13 6.00 -22.02 11.03
N ASP A 14 5.44 -20.88 11.44
CA ASP A 14 4.02 -20.57 11.41
C ASP A 14 3.45 -20.65 10.00
N LYS A 15 4.07 -19.94 9.03
CA LYS A 15 3.61 -19.94 7.65
C LYS A 15 3.71 -21.33 7.01
N PHE A 16 4.77 -22.08 7.33
CA PHE A 16 4.91 -23.45 6.87
C PHE A 16 3.75 -24.33 7.37
N LEU A 17 3.35 -24.20 8.63
CA LEU A 17 2.24 -24.95 9.18
C LEU A 17 0.91 -24.55 8.55
N GLU A 18 0.68 -23.25 8.32
CA GLU A 18 -0.51 -22.77 7.61
C GLU A 18 -0.61 -23.33 6.19
N ASP A 19 0.50 -23.32 5.44
CA ASP A 19 0.53 -23.84 4.07
C ASP A 19 0.25 -25.36 4.02
N GLN A 20 0.50 -26.09 5.12
CA GLN A 20 0.25 -27.53 5.22
C GLN A 20 -1.11 -27.91 5.83
N LYS A 21 -1.65 -27.08 6.73
CA LYS A 21 -2.82 -27.43 7.56
C LYS A 21 -4.01 -26.47 7.39
N GLY A 22 -3.84 -25.35 6.71
CA GLY A 22 -4.85 -24.33 6.49
C GLY A 22 -4.53 -23.00 7.17
N GLU A 23 -5.13 -21.93 6.65
CA GLU A 23 -5.01 -20.56 7.17
C GLU A 23 -5.40 -20.49 8.66
N GLY A 24 -4.63 -19.77 9.47
CA GLY A 24 -4.87 -19.60 10.91
C GLY A 24 -4.46 -20.79 11.80
N PHE A 25 -4.00 -21.92 11.26
CA PHE A 25 -3.65 -23.09 12.07
C PHE A 25 -2.52 -22.81 13.08
N ALA A 26 -1.54 -21.98 12.70
CA ALA A 26 -0.38 -21.68 13.52
C ALA A 26 -0.60 -20.55 14.54
N THR A 27 -1.72 -19.84 14.43
CA THR A 27 -2.09 -18.72 15.28
C THR A 27 -2.12 -19.13 16.76
N GLY A 28 -1.44 -18.36 17.62
CA GLY A 28 -1.41 -18.61 19.06
C GLY A 28 -0.65 -19.86 19.52
N LEU A 29 -0.02 -20.62 18.61
CA LEU A 29 0.78 -21.78 19.00
C LEU A 29 2.11 -21.35 19.63
N THR A 30 2.52 -22.07 20.68
CA THR A 30 3.87 -21.95 21.25
C THR A 30 4.89 -22.66 20.36
N LEU A 31 6.17 -22.29 20.46
CA LEU A 31 7.25 -22.97 19.74
C LEU A 31 7.28 -24.48 20.02
N GLU A 32 7.00 -24.88 21.26
CA GLU A 32 6.90 -26.29 21.66
C GLU A 32 5.81 -27.04 20.90
N LYS A 33 4.60 -26.46 20.83
CA LYS A 33 3.48 -27.04 20.08
C LYS A 33 3.76 -27.09 18.59
N MET A 34 4.34 -26.03 18.01
CA MET A 34 4.76 -26.03 16.60
C MET A 34 5.76 -27.15 16.32
N ASN A 35 6.76 -27.32 17.19
CA ASN A 35 7.76 -28.38 17.09
C ASN A 35 7.13 -29.77 17.17
N GLN A 36 6.15 -29.97 18.07
CA GLN A 36 5.42 -31.22 18.19
C GLN A 36 4.68 -31.54 16.89
N VAL A 37 3.89 -30.61 16.35
CA VAL A 37 3.12 -30.81 15.11
C VAL A 37 4.04 -31.13 13.92
N ILE A 38 5.16 -30.41 13.79
CA ILE A 38 6.14 -30.64 12.70
C ILE A 38 6.76 -32.03 12.81
N LYS A 39 7.12 -32.47 14.03
CA LYS A 39 7.71 -33.80 14.28
C LYS A 39 6.69 -34.91 13.99
N GLU A 40 5.46 -34.79 14.49
CA GLU A 40 4.40 -35.81 14.33
C GLU A 40 3.92 -35.95 12.88
N SER A 41 3.77 -34.84 12.16
CA SER A 41 3.25 -34.86 10.78
C SER A 41 4.30 -35.25 9.73
N ASN A 42 5.59 -35.35 10.12
CA ASN A 42 6.72 -35.72 9.27
C ASN A 42 6.70 -35.05 7.88
N PHE A 43 6.48 -33.74 7.86
CA PHE A 43 6.35 -32.97 6.62
C PHE A 43 7.62 -33.03 5.75
N ALA A 44 7.42 -32.98 4.43
CA ALA A 44 8.50 -32.89 3.47
C ALA A 44 9.05 -31.46 3.41
N CYS A 45 10.36 -31.31 3.25
CA CYS A 45 10.95 -30.01 2.97
C CYS A 45 10.42 -29.48 1.62
N PRO A 46 9.86 -28.26 1.56
CA PRO A 46 9.32 -27.72 0.30
C PRO A 46 10.41 -27.42 -0.73
N ASN A 47 11.69 -27.36 -0.32
CA ASN A 47 12.81 -27.09 -1.23
C ASN A 47 13.48 -28.38 -1.76
N CYS A 48 13.72 -29.38 -0.89
CA CYS A 48 14.46 -30.59 -1.29
C CYS A 48 13.68 -31.90 -1.12
N GLY A 49 12.41 -31.86 -0.70
CA GLY A 49 11.56 -33.04 -0.51
C GLY A 49 11.89 -33.91 0.71
N GLN A 50 13.06 -33.73 1.34
CA GLN A 50 13.49 -34.61 2.43
C GLN A 50 12.64 -34.42 3.70
N ARG A 51 12.13 -35.52 4.24
CA ARG A 51 11.31 -35.59 5.47
C ARG A 51 12.16 -35.74 6.73
N GLY A 52 11.63 -35.35 7.88
CA GLY A 52 12.31 -35.49 9.18
C GLY A 52 13.60 -34.67 9.33
N THR A 53 13.80 -33.64 8.49
CA THR A 53 15.05 -32.87 8.45
C THR A 53 14.99 -31.53 9.16
N PHE A 54 13.84 -31.12 9.70
CA PHE A 54 13.73 -29.80 10.30
C PHE A 54 14.45 -29.72 11.66
N THR A 55 15.09 -28.57 11.93
CA THR A 55 15.55 -28.20 13.27
C THR A 55 14.37 -27.84 14.16
N GLU A 56 14.62 -27.69 15.46
CA GLU A 56 13.63 -27.09 16.33
C GLU A 56 13.39 -25.62 15.96
N ALA A 57 12.14 -25.20 16.11
CA ALA A 57 11.69 -23.84 15.91
C ALA A 57 12.30 -22.95 16.98
N ARG A 58 12.87 -21.83 16.54
CA ARG A 58 13.45 -20.80 17.40
C ARG A 58 12.95 -19.41 17.01
N ASP A 59 12.99 -18.49 17.95
CA ASP A 59 12.71 -17.08 17.67
C ASP A 59 13.77 -16.49 16.75
N PHE A 60 13.32 -15.53 15.94
CA PHE A 60 14.18 -14.83 15.00
C PHE A 60 13.78 -13.36 14.97
N ASN A 61 14.69 -12.48 15.38
CA ASN A 61 14.46 -11.05 15.37
C ASN A 61 14.44 -10.54 13.92
N LEU A 62 13.34 -9.91 13.53
CA LEU A 62 13.15 -9.35 12.20
C LEU A 62 13.75 -7.95 12.04
N MET A 63 14.32 -7.34 13.07
CA MET A 63 14.98 -6.04 12.93
C MET A 63 16.38 -6.20 12.34
N PHE A 64 16.75 -5.31 11.41
CA PHE A 64 18.13 -5.19 10.97
C PHE A 64 18.94 -4.46 12.02
N LYS A 65 19.98 -5.13 12.53
CA LYS A 65 20.95 -4.57 13.47
C LYS A 65 22.16 -4.03 12.72
N THR A 66 22.62 -2.84 13.09
CA THR A 66 23.90 -2.25 12.68
C THR A 66 24.54 -1.57 13.88
N SER A 67 25.71 -0.95 13.72
CA SER A 67 26.41 -0.24 14.80
C SER A 67 26.78 1.19 14.41
N HIS A 68 26.80 2.07 15.40
CA HIS A 68 27.19 3.48 15.27
C HIS A 68 28.37 3.76 16.19
N GLY A 69 29.49 4.21 15.62
CA GLY A 69 30.72 4.50 16.35
C GLY A 69 31.94 4.41 15.43
N ALA A 70 33.02 5.13 15.77
CA ALA A 70 34.24 5.14 14.97
C ALA A 70 35.15 3.92 15.25
N SER A 71 35.00 3.30 16.41
CA SER A 71 35.77 2.13 16.87
C SER A 71 34.81 0.99 17.24
N ALA A 72 35.29 -0.26 17.26
CA ALA A 72 34.50 -1.39 17.72
C ALA A 72 34.19 -1.32 19.24
N GLU A 73 35.05 -0.67 20.01
CA GLU A 73 34.95 -0.55 21.47
C GLU A 73 33.89 0.48 21.91
N ASP A 74 33.67 1.54 21.12
CA ASP A 74 32.65 2.58 21.36
C ASP A 74 31.38 2.37 20.53
N SER A 75 31.23 1.20 19.90
CA SER A 75 30.13 0.94 18.97
C SER A 75 28.80 0.74 19.70
N LEU A 76 27.82 1.58 19.36
CA LEU A 76 26.44 1.46 19.84
C LEU A 76 25.62 0.64 18.87
N ASP A 77 24.98 -0.39 19.37
CA ASP A 77 24.01 -1.16 18.59
C ASP A 77 22.80 -0.29 18.26
N ILE A 78 22.52 -0.15 16.96
CA ILE A 78 21.36 0.57 16.44
C ILE A 78 20.59 -0.31 15.46
N TYR A 79 19.34 0.05 15.21
CA TYR A 79 18.44 -0.75 14.37
C TYR A 79 17.83 0.10 13.27
N LEU A 80 17.68 -0.50 12.09
CA LEU A 80 16.78 0.06 11.10
C LEU A 80 15.34 -0.19 11.56
N ARG A 81 14.54 0.87 11.59
CA ARG A 81 13.17 0.81 12.09
C ARG A 81 12.31 -0.21 11.32
N PRO A 82 11.57 -1.10 12.00
CA PRO A 82 10.68 -2.06 11.35
C PRO A 82 9.29 -1.50 11.00
N GLU A 83 9.02 -0.27 11.45
CA GLU A 83 7.79 0.50 11.29
C GLU A 83 8.09 2.01 11.41
N THR A 84 7.14 2.87 11.06
CA THR A 84 7.28 4.33 11.13
C THR A 84 6.67 4.96 12.39
N ALA A 85 5.73 4.26 13.04
CA ALA A 85 5.02 4.66 14.26
C ALA A 85 5.90 5.19 15.40
N GLN A 86 7.03 4.53 15.68
CA GLN A 86 7.89 4.88 16.82
C GLN A 86 8.42 6.32 16.77
N GLY A 87 8.68 6.84 15.57
CA GLY A 87 9.10 8.24 15.40
C GLY A 87 8.01 9.25 15.77
N ILE A 88 6.74 8.87 15.58
CA ILE A 88 5.57 9.68 15.91
C ILE A 88 5.42 9.77 17.43
N PHE A 89 5.48 8.64 18.14
CA PHE A 89 5.36 8.60 19.61
C PHE A 89 6.46 9.42 20.30
N LEU A 90 7.71 9.29 19.84
CA LEU A 90 8.84 10.08 20.35
C LEU A 90 8.61 11.60 20.21
N ASN A 91 7.89 12.02 19.17
CA ASN A 91 7.64 13.43 18.88
C ASN A 91 6.25 13.94 19.31
N PHE A 92 5.45 13.11 19.99
CA PHE A 92 4.09 13.47 20.39
C PHE A 92 4.03 14.83 21.11
N LYS A 93 4.86 15.04 22.14
CA LYS A 93 4.92 16.29 22.91
C LYS A 93 5.37 17.49 22.07
N ASN A 94 6.32 17.29 21.16
CA ASN A 94 6.79 18.32 20.24
C ASN A 94 5.66 18.76 19.30
N VAL A 95 4.89 17.82 18.76
CA VAL A 95 3.77 18.13 17.87
C VAL A 95 2.64 18.83 18.62
N VAL A 96 2.23 18.31 19.78
CA VAL A 96 1.16 18.93 20.58
C VAL A 96 1.51 20.38 20.96
N SER A 97 2.74 20.62 21.41
CA SER A 97 3.18 21.95 21.85
C SER A 97 3.30 22.96 20.71
N THR A 98 3.76 22.54 19.53
CA THR A 98 4.00 23.45 18.39
C THR A 98 2.75 23.71 17.55
N THR A 99 1.87 22.71 17.41
CA THR A 99 0.69 22.82 16.53
C THR A 99 -0.58 23.26 17.25
N ARG A 100 -0.57 23.26 18.59
CA ARG A 100 -1.75 23.55 19.44
C ARG A 100 -2.96 22.68 19.12
N ARG A 101 -2.74 21.48 18.56
CA ARG A 101 -3.81 20.52 18.28
C ARG A 101 -4.44 20.06 19.59
N LYS A 102 -5.76 19.89 19.55
CA LYS A 102 -6.53 19.28 20.64
C LYS A 102 -6.88 17.85 20.25
N ILE A 103 -7.00 16.99 21.25
CA ILE A 103 -7.51 15.64 21.03
C ILE A 103 -9.00 15.72 20.65
N PRO A 104 -9.46 14.93 19.65
CA PRO A 104 -8.69 13.94 18.91
C PRO A 104 -7.93 14.52 17.70
N PHE A 105 -6.75 13.97 17.39
CA PHE A 105 -5.98 14.33 16.20
C PHE A 105 -5.04 13.19 15.77
N GLY A 106 -4.64 13.18 14.50
CA GLY A 106 -3.67 12.23 13.96
C GLY A 106 -2.32 12.86 13.62
N ILE A 107 -1.25 12.08 13.73
CA ILE A 107 0.06 12.37 13.13
C ILE A 107 0.33 11.27 12.12
N ALA A 108 0.52 11.63 10.86
CA ALA A 108 0.80 10.67 9.79
C ALA A 108 2.26 10.76 9.34
N GLN A 109 2.83 9.62 8.97
CA GLN A 109 4.16 9.52 8.39
C GLN A 109 4.15 8.57 7.21
N ILE A 110 4.84 8.99 6.13
CA ILE A 110 5.18 8.12 5.01
C ILE A 110 6.69 7.92 5.04
N GLY A 111 7.15 6.68 4.97
CA GLY A 111 8.58 6.42 4.83
C GLY A 111 8.95 4.97 4.80
N LYS A 112 10.26 4.75 4.65
CA LYS A 112 10.86 3.41 4.59
C LYS A 112 10.86 2.72 5.95
N SER A 113 10.65 1.41 5.91
CA SER A 113 10.76 0.47 7.01
C SER A 113 11.48 -0.79 6.54
N PHE A 114 12.12 -1.48 7.49
CA PHE A 114 13.00 -2.60 7.20
C PHE A 114 12.69 -3.80 8.08
N ARG A 115 12.37 -4.94 7.45
CA ARG A 115 12.15 -6.21 8.14
C ARG A 115 13.04 -7.28 7.51
N ASN A 116 13.86 -7.93 8.31
CA ASN A 116 14.81 -8.98 7.93
C ASN A 116 14.07 -10.29 7.61
N GLU A 117 13.20 -10.26 6.62
CA GLU A 117 12.35 -11.38 6.24
C GLU A 117 13.19 -12.60 5.84
N ILE A 118 12.75 -13.77 6.33
CA ILE A 118 13.48 -15.03 6.17
C ILE A 118 13.46 -15.46 4.70
N MET A 119 12.32 -15.28 4.02
CA MET A 119 12.12 -15.60 2.61
C MET A 119 11.34 -14.48 1.92
N ALA A 120 12.02 -13.66 1.13
CA ALA A 120 11.36 -12.75 0.19
C ALA A 120 10.71 -13.56 -0.93
N ARG A 121 9.38 -13.46 -1.07
CA ARG A 121 8.56 -14.22 -2.05
C ARG A 121 7.40 -13.32 -2.51
N GLN A 122 6.73 -13.70 -3.61
CA GLN A 122 5.55 -12.99 -4.13
C GLN A 122 5.86 -11.53 -4.52
N PHE A 123 7.02 -11.32 -5.17
CA PHE A 123 7.46 -10.01 -5.68
C PHE A 123 7.49 -8.94 -4.58
N VAL A 124 6.77 -7.81 -4.75
CA VAL A 124 6.75 -6.70 -3.79
C VAL A 124 5.94 -6.98 -2.52
N PHE A 125 5.22 -8.11 -2.44
CA PHE A 125 4.37 -8.41 -1.28
C PHE A 125 5.17 -8.71 0.00
N ARG A 126 6.35 -9.36 -0.14
CA ARG A 126 7.29 -9.62 0.96
C ARG A 126 8.71 -9.22 0.56
N THR A 127 9.08 -8.01 0.91
CA THR A 127 10.43 -7.45 0.73
C THR A 127 11.07 -7.15 2.08
N ARG A 128 12.39 -6.90 2.07
CA ARG A 128 13.14 -6.51 3.28
C ARG A 128 13.15 -5.02 3.56
N GLU A 129 12.93 -4.24 2.50
CA GLU A 129 12.75 -2.80 2.52
C GLU A 129 11.44 -2.51 1.81
N PHE A 130 10.60 -1.68 2.41
CA PHE A 130 9.31 -1.26 1.87
C PHE A 130 8.94 0.11 2.45
N GLU A 131 7.96 0.76 1.85
CA GLU A 131 7.40 2.02 2.33
C GLU A 131 6.04 1.78 2.98
N GLN A 132 5.80 2.50 4.07
CA GLN A 132 4.54 2.48 4.79
C GLN A 132 3.95 3.89 4.85
N MET A 133 2.62 3.93 4.87
CA MET A 133 1.82 5.09 5.27
C MET A 133 1.14 4.72 6.57
N GLU A 134 1.63 5.26 7.68
CA GLU A 134 1.05 5.02 9.01
C GLU A 134 0.55 6.33 9.59
N MET A 135 -0.49 6.24 10.42
CA MET A 135 -0.98 7.38 11.17
C MET A 135 -1.33 6.93 12.58
N GLU A 136 -0.77 7.64 13.56
CA GLU A 136 -1.18 7.48 14.95
C GLU A 136 -2.28 8.48 15.26
N PHE A 137 -3.50 7.99 15.42
CA PHE A 137 -4.65 8.80 15.79
C PHE A 137 -4.86 8.78 17.30
N PHE A 138 -4.56 9.91 17.95
CA PHE A 138 -4.67 10.09 19.39
C PHE A 138 -6.10 10.49 19.76
N CYS A 139 -6.73 9.72 20.64
CA CYS A 139 -8.10 9.91 21.10
C CYS A 139 -8.21 9.86 22.63
N GLU A 140 -9.33 10.35 23.17
CA GLU A 140 -9.61 10.29 24.60
C GLU A 140 -9.92 8.83 25.02
N PRO A 141 -9.34 8.33 26.13
CA PRO A 141 -9.67 7.00 26.65
C PRO A 141 -11.19 6.84 26.84
N GLY A 142 -11.75 5.75 26.34
CA GLY A 142 -13.20 5.49 26.31
C GLY A 142 -13.86 5.78 24.96
N THR A 143 -13.20 6.53 24.07
CA THR A 143 -13.71 6.83 22.71
C THR A 143 -13.09 5.96 21.62
N GLN A 144 -12.11 5.11 21.95
CA GLN A 144 -11.29 4.36 21.00
C GLN A 144 -12.12 3.42 20.11
N LYS A 145 -13.22 2.84 20.61
CA LYS A 145 -14.07 1.93 19.83
C LYS A 145 -14.78 2.64 18.69
N GLU A 146 -15.29 3.84 18.94
CA GLU A 146 -15.92 4.68 17.92
C GLU A 146 -14.89 5.08 16.86
N TRP A 147 -13.72 5.55 17.28
CA TRP A 147 -12.64 5.92 16.37
C TRP A 147 -12.09 4.74 15.58
N PHE A 148 -11.98 3.56 16.19
CA PHE A 148 -11.60 2.34 15.50
C PHE A 148 -12.57 1.99 14.37
N SER A 149 -13.87 1.92 14.67
CA SER A 149 -14.90 1.68 13.64
C SER A 149 -14.92 2.78 12.57
N HIS A 150 -14.71 4.04 12.95
CA HIS A 150 -14.59 5.14 12.00
C HIS A 150 -13.43 4.91 11.03
N TRP A 151 -12.23 4.60 11.52
CA TRP A 151 -11.05 4.43 10.70
C TRP A 151 -11.10 3.19 9.80
N VAL A 152 -11.66 2.06 10.28
CA VAL A 152 -11.90 0.88 9.41
C VAL A 152 -12.78 1.25 8.22
N ASN A 153 -13.90 1.95 8.47
CA ASN A 153 -14.81 2.38 7.41
C ASN A 153 -14.18 3.41 6.48
N TYR A 154 -13.45 4.38 7.04
CA TYR A 154 -12.76 5.41 6.26
C TYR A 154 -11.72 4.78 5.31
N CYS A 155 -10.88 3.87 5.81
CA CYS A 155 -9.86 3.20 5.02
C CYS A 155 -10.48 2.35 3.91
N MET A 156 -11.55 1.59 4.19
CA MET A 156 -12.28 0.83 3.18
C MET A 156 -12.85 1.75 2.09
N ASN A 157 -13.55 2.83 2.47
CA ASN A 157 -14.12 3.79 1.54
C ASN A 157 -13.03 4.51 0.72
N TRP A 158 -11.87 4.80 1.31
CA TRP A 158 -10.77 5.43 0.58
C TRP A 158 -10.24 4.50 -0.53
N LEU A 159 -10.09 3.20 -0.24
CA LEU A 159 -9.66 2.21 -1.24
C LEU A 159 -10.67 2.07 -2.39
N THR A 160 -11.97 2.10 -2.11
CA THR A 160 -12.99 1.97 -3.17
C THR A 160 -13.20 3.29 -3.93
N GLU A 161 -13.37 4.42 -3.23
CA GLU A 161 -13.84 5.66 -3.85
C GLU A 161 -12.71 6.58 -4.36
N GLN A 162 -11.52 6.51 -3.75
CA GLN A 162 -10.38 7.35 -4.12
C GLN A 162 -9.35 6.59 -4.95
N VAL A 163 -8.99 5.37 -4.54
CA VAL A 163 -8.07 4.51 -5.29
C VAL A 163 -8.78 3.80 -6.44
N GLY A 164 -10.05 3.42 -6.26
CA GLY A 164 -10.83 2.73 -7.29
C GLY A 164 -10.65 1.22 -7.31
N ILE A 165 -10.27 0.60 -6.18
CA ILE A 165 -10.20 -0.86 -6.07
C ILE A 165 -11.62 -1.42 -6.02
N LYS A 166 -11.86 -2.47 -6.80
CA LYS A 166 -13.15 -3.18 -6.85
C LYS A 166 -13.51 -3.79 -5.48
N LYS A 167 -14.73 -3.51 -5.02
CA LYS A 167 -15.20 -3.92 -3.69
C LYS A 167 -15.20 -5.44 -3.50
N GLU A 168 -15.46 -6.21 -4.56
CA GLU A 168 -15.44 -7.68 -4.53
C GLU A 168 -14.05 -8.28 -4.25
N ASN A 169 -12.98 -7.49 -4.44
CA ASN A 169 -11.61 -7.89 -4.17
C ASN A 169 -11.11 -7.43 -2.78
N LEU A 170 -11.98 -6.80 -1.98
CA LEU A 170 -11.66 -6.32 -0.63
C LEU A 170 -12.55 -7.02 0.42
N ARG A 171 -11.98 -7.30 1.59
CA ARG A 171 -12.73 -7.72 2.77
C ARG A 171 -12.11 -7.13 4.04
N VAL A 172 -12.92 -6.98 5.08
CA VAL A 172 -12.43 -6.72 6.44
C VAL A 172 -12.32 -8.06 7.16
N ARG A 173 -11.15 -8.34 7.74
CA ARG A 173 -10.90 -9.49 8.61
C ARG A 173 -10.59 -8.99 10.01
N GLU A 174 -11.48 -9.25 10.95
CA GLU A 174 -11.21 -8.99 12.36
C GLU A 174 -10.25 -10.07 12.90
N HIS A 175 -9.28 -9.65 13.72
CA HIS A 175 -8.36 -10.56 14.38
C HIS A 175 -9.07 -11.30 15.51
N GLU A 176 -8.83 -12.62 15.60
CA GLU A 176 -9.23 -13.39 16.77
C GLU A 176 -8.41 -12.98 18.00
N LYS A 177 -8.90 -13.28 19.21
CA LYS A 177 -8.23 -12.87 20.46
C LYS A 177 -6.78 -13.36 20.56
N GLU A 178 -6.49 -14.53 19.99
CA GLU A 178 -5.17 -15.15 19.97
C GLU A 178 -4.22 -14.53 18.92
N GLU A 179 -4.74 -13.74 17.97
CA GLU A 179 -3.97 -13.01 16.96
C GLU A 179 -3.59 -11.59 17.41
N LEU A 180 -4.34 -11.04 18.36
CA LEU A 180 -4.12 -9.68 18.85
C LEU A 180 -2.72 -9.54 19.42
N SER A 181 -2.03 -8.48 19.01
CA SER A 181 -0.83 -8.02 19.71
C SER A 181 -1.20 -7.73 21.17
N PHE A 182 -0.29 -8.02 22.10
CA PHE A 182 -0.54 -7.96 23.54
C PHE A 182 -1.01 -6.59 24.07
N TYR A 183 -0.87 -5.52 23.27
CA TYR A 183 -1.29 -4.16 23.57
C TYR A 183 -2.55 -3.71 22.79
N SER A 184 -3.08 -4.54 21.89
CA SER A 184 -4.23 -4.19 21.05
C SER A 184 -5.55 -4.64 21.71
N GLU A 185 -6.50 -3.71 21.87
CA GLU A 185 -7.88 -4.03 22.28
C GLU A 185 -8.70 -4.60 21.12
N GLY A 186 -8.29 -4.32 19.87
CA GLY A 186 -8.92 -4.80 18.66
C GLY A 186 -8.11 -4.42 17.42
N THR A 187 -8.00 -5.36 16.49
CA THR A 187 -7.31 -5.17 15.21
C THR A 187 -8.18 -5.71 14.08
N SER A 188 -8.28 -4.95 13.00
CA SER A 188 -8.94 -5.37 11.76
C SER A 188 -8.00 -5.12 10.58
N ASP A 189 -7.84 -6.13 9.75
CA ASP A 189 -7.11 -6.00 8.49
C ASP A 189 -8.12 -5.80 7.36
N ILE A 190 -7.88 -4.78 6.53
CA ILE A 190 -8.44 -4.75 5.19
C ILE A 190 -7.54 -5.61 4.32
N GLU A 191 -8.08 -6.69 3.78
CA GLU A 191 -7.38 -7.63 2.93
C GLU A 191 -7.80 -7.47 1.47
N PHE A 192 -6.83 -7.67 0.58
CA PHE A 192 -7.04 -7.73 -0.86
C PHE A 192 -6.89 -9.16 -1.38
N LYS A 193 -7.71 -9.51 -2.37
CA LYS A 193 -7.67 -10.84 -3.03
C LYS A 193 -6.63 -10.87 -4.15
N TYR A 194 -5.39 -11.17 -3.80
CA TYR A 194 -4.32 -11.37 -4.78
C TYR A 194 -4.50 -12.70 -5.55
N ASN A 195 -3.75 -12.87 -6.64
CA ASN A 195 -3.71 -14.12 -7.43
C ASN A 195 -3.24 -15.34 -6.62
N PHE A 196 -2.59 -15.11 -5.48
CA PHE A 196 -2.12 -16.15 -4.56
C PHE A 196 -2.99 -16.29 -3.30
N GLY A 197 -4.16 -15.64 -3.24
CA GLY A 197 -5.09 -15.67 -2.12
C GLY A 197 -5.27 -14.32 -1.44
N TRP A 198 -6.01 -14.33 -0.33
CA TRP A 198 -6.22 -13.14 0.49
C TRP A 198 -4.93 -12.74 1.22
N GLY A 199 -4.68 -11.44 1.30
CA GLY A 199 -3.56 -10.91 2.04
C GLY A 199 -3.84 -9.52 2.58
N GLU A 200 -3.33 -9.25 3.77
CA GLU A 200 -3.36 -7.95 4.45
C GLU A 200 -2.82 -6.84 3.53
N LEU A 201 -3.65 -5.81 3.34
CA LEU A 201 -3.31 -4.58 2.62
C LEU A 201 -3.14 -3.41 3.61
N TRP A 202 -4.09 -3.25 4.54
CA TRP A 202 -4.11 -2.17 5.51
C TRP A 202 -4.54 -2.70 6.88
N GLY A 203 -3.66 -2.64 7.87
CA GLY A 203 -3.98 -2.98 9.25
C GLY A 203 -4.53 -1.77 10.00
N ILE A 204 -5.60 -1.95 10.77
CA ILE A 204 -6.14 -0.94 11.68
C ILE A 204 -6.12 -1.53 13.08
N ALA A 205 -5.39 -0.91 14.02
CA ALA A 205 -5.22 -1.42 15.38
C ALA A 205 -5.61 -0.37 16.43
N SER A 206 -6.31 -0.80 17.49
CA SER A 206 -6.59 0.02 18.68
C SER A 206 -5.59 -0.33 19.79
N ARG A 207 -4.52 0.45 19.90
CA ARG A 207 -3.32 0.14 20.71
C ARG A 207 -3.37 0.65 22.15
N THR A 208 -4.52 1.19 22.58
CA THR A 208 -4.71 1.79 23.91
C THR A 208 -3.66 2.87 24.20
N ASP A 209 -3.15 2.97 25.43
CA ASP A 209 -2.12 3.92 25.85
C ASP A 209 -0.70 3.32 25.90
N TYR A 210 -0.53 2.09 25.41
CA TYR A 210 0.68 1.30 25.57
C TYR A 210 1.93 2.02 25.09
N ASP A 211 1.92 2.53 23.85
CA ASP A 211 3.10 3.09 23.20
C ASP A 211 3.65 4.32 23.95
N LEU A 212 2.78 5.27 24.28
CA LEU A 212 3.17 6.47 25.03
C LEU A 212 3.60 6.11 26.46
N ASN A 213 2.95 5.13 27.10
CA ASN A 213 3.37 4.66 28.43
C ASN A 213 4.75 4.00 28.43
N GLN A 214 5.08 3.20 27.41
CA GLN A 214 6.42 2.61 27.29
C GLN A 214 7.47 3.71 27.09
N HIS A 215 7.24 4.64 26.17
CA HIS A 215 8.17 5.76 25.94
C HIS A 215 8.34 6.62 27.20
N GLN A 216 7.27 6.96 27.89
CA GLN A 216 7.31 7.70 29.16
C GLN A 216 8.11 6.93 30.24
N LYS A 217 7.90 5.62 30.37
CA LYS A 217 8.58 4.78 31.36
C LYS A 217 10.09 4.72 31.14
N PHE A 218 10.54 4.56 29.90
CA PHE A 218 11.96 4.36 29.60
C PHE A 218 12.73 5.68 29.37
N SER A 219 12.05 6.76 28.97
CA SER A 219 12.67 8.09 28.82
C SER A 219 12.62 8.95 30.09
N GLY A 220 11.62 8.74 30.96
CA GLY A 220 11.35 9.61 32.11
C GLY A 220 10.58 10.89 31.76
N GLU A 221 10.27 11.15 30.49
CA GLU A 221 9.51 12.32 30.04
C GLU A 221 8.00 12.13 30.22
N ASP A 222 7.31 13.12 30.79
CA ASP A 222 5.85 13.11 30.89
C ASP A 222 5.21 13.35 29.52
N LEU A 223 4.55 12.31 29.01
CA LEU A 223 3.86 12.27 27.71
C LEU A 223 2.33 12.39 27.85
N LYS A 224 1.81 12.71 29.04
CA LYS A 224 0.38 12.92 29.22
C LYS A 224 -0.08 14.20 28.53
N TYR A 225 -1.23 14.12 27.89
CA TYR A 225 -1.95 15.26 27.34
C TYR A 225 -2.70 16.02 28.45
N GLN A 226 -2.64 17.35 28.41
CA GLN A 226 -3.43 18.23 29.29
C GLN A 226 -4.62 18.76 28.50
N ASP A 227 -5.81 18.28 28.83
CA ASP A 227 -7.06 18.84 28.35
C ASP A 227 -7.40 20.10 29.16
N GLN A 228 -7.38 21.26 28.49
CA GLN A 228 -7.70 22.54 29.12
C GLN A 228 -9.21 22.78 29.31
N VAL A 229 -10.05 22.09 28.54
CA VAL A 229 -11.52 22.21 28.62
C VAL A 229 -12.04 21.40 29.79
N GLN A 230 -11.61 20.14 29.91
CA GLN A 230 -11.99 19.26 31.01
C GLN A 230 -11.11 19.45 32.27
N ASN A 231 -10.01 20.18 32.15
CA ASN A 231 -8.96 20.32 33.17
C ASN A 231 -8.45 18.95 33.67
N LYS A 232 -8.22 18.02 32.75
CA LYS A 232 -7.75 16.65 33.04
C LYS A 232 -6.44 16.37 32.35
N LYS A 233 -5.62 15.53 32.99
CA LYS A 233 -4.34 15.05 32.45
C LYS A 233 -4.38 13.54 32.29
N TYR A 234 -4.15 13.03 31.08
CA TYR A 234 -4.22 11.61 30.78
C TYR A 234 -3.28 11.22 29.63
N VAL A 235 -2.96 9.93 29.52
CA VAL A 235 -2.26 9.40 28.34
C VAL A 235 -3.32 9.06 27.29
N PRO A 236 -3.27 9.64 26.09
CA PRO A 236 -4.28 9.37 25.08
C PRO A 236 -4.16 7.95 24.53
N PHE A 237 -5.29 7.43 24.07
CA PHE A 237 -5.34 6.15 23.38
C PHE A 237 -5.02 6.34 21.90
N VAL A 238 -4.47 5.30 21.27
CA VAL A 238 -4.03 5.35 19.87
C VAL A 238 -4.84 4.38 19.03
N VAL A 239 -5.38 4.88 17.91
CA VAL A 239 -5.87 4.06 16.79
C VAL A 239 -4.90 4.26 15.63
N GLU A 240 -4.37 3.17 15.11
CA GLU A 240 -3.34 3.17 14.08
C GLU A 240 -3.87 2.52 12.79
N PRO A 241 -4.09 3.29 11.73
CA PRO A 241 -4.14 2.75 10.37
C PRO A 241 -2.73 2.68 9.77
N ALA A 242 -2.27 1.47 9.45
CA ALA A 242 -0.96 1.19 8.87
C ALA A 242 -1.08 0.50 7.50
N LEU A 243 -0.67 1.19 6.44
CA LEU A 243 -0.78 0.74 5.05
C LEU A 243 0.59 0.51 4.43
N GLY A 244 0.80 -0.66 3.84
CA GLY A 244 1.99 -0.94 3.03
C GLY A 244 1.87 -0.36 1.61
N VAL A 245 2.67 0.64 1.26
CA VAL A 245 2.64 1.29 -0.07
C VAL A 245 2.91 0.29 -1.19
N ASN A 246 3.89 -0.60 -0.99
CA ASN A 246 4.26 -1.62 -1.96
C ASN A 246 3.13 -2.63 -2.20
N ARG A 247 2.36 -2.98 -1.15
CA ARG A 247 1.19 -3.85 -1.27
C ARG A 247 0.03 -3.14 -1.95
N LEU A 248 -0.19 -1.86 -1.63
CA LEU A 248 -1.16 -1.03 -2.35
C LEU A 248 -0.84 -0.95 -3.83
N PHE A 249 0.41 -0.71 -4.20
CA PHE A 249 0.85 -0.70 -5.59
C PHE A 249 0.52 -2.02 -6.29
N LEU A 250 0.85 -3.16 -5.66
CA LEU A 250 0.54 -4.47 -6.22
C LEU A 250 -0.97 -4.66 -6.39
N ALA A 251 -1.76 -4.35 -5.36
CA ALA A 251 -3.21 -4.45 -5.38
C ALA A 251 -3.80 -3.63 -6.53
N VAL A 252 -3.42 -2.36 -6.64
CA VAL A 252 -3.86 -1.43 -7.70
C VAL A 252 -3.55 -1.96 -9.10
N VAL A 253 -2.32 -2.43 -9.34
CA VAL A 253 -1.92 -2.95 -10.65
C VAL A 253 -2.68 -4.23 -10.98
N THR A 254 -2.82 -5.14 -10.02
CA THR A 254 -3.52 -6.41 -10.26
C THR A 254 -5.03 -6.27 -10.38
N ASP A 255 -5.64 -5.31 -9.69
CA ASP A 255 -7.09 -5.04 -9.76
C ASP A 255 -7.49 -4.39 -11.09
N ALA A 256 -6.60 -3.54 -11.62
CA ALA A 256 -6.77 -2.82 -12.88
C ALA A 256 -6.45 -3.68 -14.12
N TYR A 257 -5.63 -4.72 -14.00
CA TYR A 257 -5.19 -5.53 -15.13
C TYR A 257 -6.32 -6.35 -15.75
N GLU A 258 -6.49 -6.22 -17.07
CA GLU A 258 -7.43 -7.00 -17.85
C GLU A 258 -6.88 -7.32 -19.25
N GLU A 259 -7.08 -8.56 -19.69
CA GLU A 259 -6.93 -8.97 -21.09
C GLU A 259 -8.32 -8.99 -21.73
N GLU A 260 -8.65 -7.93 -22.46
CA GLU A 260 -9.97 -7.75 -23.07
C GLU A 260 -9.98 -8.30 -24.50
N LYS A 261 -10.91 -9.19 -24.81
CA LYS A 261 -11.18 -9.66 -26.18
C LYS A 261 -12.09 -8.69 -26.90
N LEU A 262 -11.64 -8.20 -28.05
CA LEU A 262 -12.37 -7.23 -28.85
C LEU A 262 -13.27 -7.90 -29.89
N PRO A 263 -14.28 -7.19 -30.43
CA PRO A 263 -15.20 -7.73 -31.42
C PRO A 263 -14.56 -8.21 -32.73
N ASP A 264 -13.37 -7.68 -33.06
CA ASP A 264 -12.57 -8.05 -34.23
C ASP A 264 -11.75 -9.33 -34.02
N GLY A 265 -11.77 -9.91 -32.82
CA GLY A 265 -11.02 -11.10 -32.45
C GLY A 265 -9.61 -10.81 -31.93
N GLU A 266 -9.17 -9.55 -31.88
CA GLU A 266 -7.92 -9.17 -31.22
C GLU A 266 -8.08 -9.17 -29.69
N THR A 267 -6.98 -9.39 -28.98
CA THR A 267 -6.92 -9.17 -27.53
C THR A 267 -6.10 -7.92 -27.25
N ARG A 268 -6.56 -7.07 -26.33
CA ARG A 268 -5.76 -5.97 -25.79
C ARG A 268 -5.49 -6.18 -24.29
N THR A 269 -4.32 -5.75 -23.86
CA THR A 269 -4.02 -5.55 -22.44
C THR A 269 -4.41 -4.13 -22.06
N VAL A 270 -5.19 -3.98 -20.99
CA VAL A 270 -5.60 -2.67 -20.47
C VAL A 270 -5.43 -2.64 -18.95
N LEU A 271 -4.88 -1.54 -18.43
CA LEU A 271 -4.88 -1.23 -17.00
C LEU A 271 -6.01 -0.25 -16.70
N ARG A 272 -7.11 -0.75 -16.14
CA ARG A 272 -8.29 0.05 -15.78
C ARG A 272 -8.14 0.85 -14.49
N PHE A 273 -7.07 1.66 -14.40
CA PHE A 273 -6.88 2.56 -13.26
C PHE A 273 -8.02 3.56 -13.15
N SER A 274 -8.44 3.89 -11.92
CA SER A 274 -9.24 5.09 -11.67
C SER A 274 -8.48 6.32 -12.21
N PRO A 275 -9.16 7.25 -12.93
CA PRO A 275 -8.52 8.45 -13.46
C PRO A 275 -7.73 9.24 -12.41
N LYS A 276 -8.20 9.23 -11.15
CA LYS A 276 -7.55 9.90 -10.00
C LYS A 276 -6.13 9.41 -9.74
N ILE A 277 -5.86 8.12 -9.95
CA ILE A 277 -4.56 7.50 -9.65
C ILE A 277 -3.76 7.07 -10.89
N ALA A 278 -4.33 7.19 -12.09
CA ALA A 278 -3.63 6.83 -13.31
C ALA A 278 -2.28 7.59 -13.42
N PRO A 279 -1.19 6.91 -13.81
CA PRO A 279 0.16 7.49 -13.81
C PRO A 279 0.30 8.60 -14.86
N VAL A 280 -0.39 8.44 -15.98
CA VAL A 280 -0.54 9.42 -17.06
C VAL A 280 -2.03 9.74 -17.17
N LYS A 281 -2.38 11.03 -17.14
CA LYS A 281 -3.77 11.51 -17.12
C LYS A 281 -4.38 11.61 -18.51
N ALA A 282 -3.58 12.06 -19.47
CA ALA A 282 -3.94 12.01 -20.88
C ALA A 282 -2.70 11.92 -21.77
N ALA A 283 -2.91 11.53 -23.03
CA ALA A 283 -1.86 11.52 -24.05
C ALA A 283 -2.31 12.29 -25.30
N VAL A 284 -1.42 13.06 -25.93
CA VAL A 284 -1.71 13.88 -27.11
C VAL A 284 -0.96 13.35 -28.33
N PHE A 285 -1.70 13.13 -29.42
CA PHE A 285 -1.25 12.46 -30.62
C PHE A 285 -1.56 13.29 -31.87
N PRO A 286 -0.59 13.52 -32.77
CA PRO A 286 -0.93 13.95 -34.13
C PRO A 286 -1.39 12.75 -34.96
N LEU A 287 -2.46 12.87 -35.76
CA LEU A 287 -2.92 11.78 -36.63
C LEU A 287 -1.79 11.30 -37.56
N MET A 288 -1.00 12.24 -38.09
CA MET A 288 0.18 11.96 -38.92
C MET A 288 1.39 12.81 -38.49
N LYS A 289 2.61 12.33 -38.79
CA LYS A 289 3.88 13.05 -38.53
C LYS A 289 4.20 14.13 -39.59
N LYS A 290 3.21 14.88 -40.06
CA LYS A 290 3.38 15.86 -41.14
C LYS A 290 2.20 16.83 -41.18
N ASP A 291 2.25 17.74 -42.14
CA ASP A 291 1.12 18.59 -42.53
C ASP A 291 0.62 19.51 -41.39
N GLY A 292 1.52 19.96 -40.51
CA GLY A 292 1.20 20.89 -39.42
C GLY A 292 0.55 20.26 -38.17
N LEU A 293 0.19 18.97 -38.24
CA LEU A 293 -0.44 18.26 -37.13
C LEU A 293 0.49 18.12 -35.91
N PRO A 294 1.79 17.75 -36.06
CA PRO A 294 2.70 17.67 -34.93
C PRO A 294 2.85 19.01 -34.19
N GLU A 295 2.90 20.12 -34.92
CA GLU A 295 3.02 21.46 -34.37
C GLU A 295 1.79 21.80 -33.52
N LYS A 296 0.57 21.60 -34.05
CA LYS A 296 -0.67 21.83 -33.29
C LYS A 296 -0.81 20.87 -32.11
N SER A 297 -0.41 19.60 -32.24
CA SER A 297 -0.38 18.66 -31.12
C SER A 297 0.58 19.08 -30.01
N ARG A 298 1.75 19.63 -30.36
CA ARG A 298 2.73 20.12 -29.38
C ARG A 298 2.24 21.37 -28.67
N GLU A 299 1.52 22.26 -29.36
CA GLU A 299 0.85 23.41 -28.75
C GLU A 299 -0.17 22.96 -27.69
N ILE A 300 -1.08 22.04 -28.06
CA ILE A 300 -2.09 21.50 -27.14
C ILE A 300 -1.41 20.76 -25.97
N PHE A 301 -0.41 19.93 -26.25
CA PHE A 301 0.36 19.23 -25.22
C PHE A 301 1.05 20.19 -24.25
N ALA A 302 1.70 21.24 -24.74
CA ALA A 302 2.36 22.23 -23.90
C ALA A 302 1.38 22.94 -22.97
N ASP A 303 0.12 23.09 -23.40
CA ASP A 303 -0.90 23.71 -22.59
C ASP A 303 -1.53 22.76 -21.56
N LEU A 304 -1.74 21.49 -21.92
CA LEU A 304 -2.28 20.46 -21.03
C LEU A 304 -1.29 19.94 -20.01
N SER A 305 0.00 19.85 -20.35
CA SER A 305 1.06 19.36 -19.45
C SER A 305 1.23 20.20 -18.18
N LYS A 306 0.62 21.40 -18.11
CA LYS A 306 0.52 22.23 -16.90
C LYS A 306 -0.46 21.66 -15.87
N LEU A 307 -1.36 20.75 -16.26
CA LEU A 307 -2.39 20.16 -15.39
C LEU A 307 -1.93 18.90 -14.66
N GLY A 308 -0.86 18.25 -15.14
CA GLY A 308 -0.35 17.02 -14.55
C GLY A 308 0.48 16.20 -15.53
N ASN A 309 0.60 14.90 -15.26
CA ASN A 309 1.35 13.97 -16.10
C ASN A 309 0.58 13.72 -17.41
N ILE A 310 0.98 14.43 -18.46
CA ILE A 310 0.47 14.27 -19.83
C ILE A 310 1.62 13.77 -20.70
N GLU A 311 1.33 12.88 -21.65
CA GLU A 311 2.31 12.41 -22.63
C GLU A 311 2.04 12.97 -24.04
N TYR A 312 3.10 13.08 -24.84
CA TYR A 312 3.00 13.33 -26.27
C TYR A 312 3.64 12.15 -27.01
N ASP A 313 2.96 11.65 -28.04
CA ASP A 313 3.47 10.53 -28.83
C ASP A 313 3.08 10.67 -30.31
N ASP A 314 4.07 10.70 -31.18
CA ASP A 314 3.88 10.68 -32.63
C ASP A 314 4.29 9.34 -33.27
N GLY A 315 4.90 8.41 -32.53
CA GLY A 315 5.51 7.19 -33.04
C GLY A 315 4.51 6.14 -33.54
N GLY A 316 4.61 5.75 -34.80
CA GLY A 316 3.81 4.65 -35.37
C GLY A 316 2.34 5.03 -35.65
N ALA A 317 1.55 4.03 -36.04
CA ALA A 317 0.13 4.23 -36.36
C ALA A 317 -0.67 4.63 -35.11
N ILE A 318 -1.77 5.37 -35.30
CA ILE A 318 -2.62 5.85 -34.19
C ILE A 318 -3.13 4.71 -33.30
N GLY A 319 -3.52 3.58 -33.89
CA GLY A 319 -3.94 2.39 -33.14
C GLY A 319 -2.84 1.85 -32.21
N LYS A 320 -1.58 1.84 -32.65
CA LYS A 320 -0.44 1.41 -31.80
C LYS A 320 -0.21 2.36 -30.63
N ARG A 321 -0.46 3.66 -30.83
CA ARG A 321 -0.37 4.66 -29.76
C ARG A 321 -1.46 4.48 -28.72
N TYR A 322 -2.70 4.23 -29.15
CA TYR A 322 -3.78 3.86 -28.23
C TYR A 322 -3.45 2.59 -27.43
N ARG A 323 -2.91 1.54 -28.07
CA ARG A 323 -2.51 0.30 -27.37
C ARG A 323 -1.46 0.56 -26.27
N ARG A 324 -0.42 1.34 -26.55
CA ARG A 324 0.59 1.71 -25.54
C ARG A 324 -0.02 2.42 -24.34
N GLN A 325 -0.96 3.33 -24.58
CA GLN A 325 -1.62 4.07 -23.51
C GLN A 325 -2.64 3.22 -22.73
N ASP A 326 -3.35 2.30 -23.40
CA ASP A 326 -4.20 1.31 -22.75
C ASP A 326 -3.37 0.42 -21.80
N GLU A 327 -2.18 -0.02 -22.23
CA GLU A 327 -1.24 -0.87 -21.46
C GLU A 327 -0.69 -0.18 -20.21
N ILE A 328 -0.58 1.15 -20.18
CA ILE A 328 -0.15 1.93 -18.99
C ILE A 328 -1.33 2.57 -18.26
N GLY A 329 -2.56 2.34 -18.74
CA GLY A 329 -3.80 2.75 -18.09
C GLY A 329 -4.14 4.23 -18.19
N THR A 330 -3.68 4.94 -19.22
CA THR A 330 -4.01 6.35 -19.45
C THR A 330 -5.49 6.52 -19.77
N PRO A 331 -6.28 7.30 -18.99
CA PRO A 331 -7.72 7.41 -19.16
C PRO A 331 -8.16 8.02 -20.49
N PHE A 332 -7.43 9.03 -20.97
CA PHE A 332 -7.85 9.83 -22.13
C PHE A 332 -6.73 9.97 -23.17
N CYS A 333 -7.04 9.68 -24.43
CA CYS A 333 -6.13 9.92 -25.55
C CYS A 333 -6.73 10.98 -26.50
N ILE A 334 -5.97 12.03 -26.78
CA ILE A 334 -6.39 13.19 -27.55
C ILE A 334 -5.69 13.14 -28.91
N THR A 335 -6.47 13.05 -29.98
CA THR A 335 -5.98 13.01 -31.34
C THR A 335 -6.26 14.32 -32.06
N VAL A 336 -5.20 14.90 -32.61
CA VAL A 336 -5.23 16.08 -33.49
C VAL A 336 -5.22 15.60 -34.93
N ASP A 337 -6.29 15.86 -35.65
CA ASP A 337 -6.50 15.44 -37.03
C ASP A 337 -6.62 16.65 -37.98
N TYR A 338 -6.88 16.39 -39.26
CA TYR A 338 -6.99 17.45 -40.26
C TYR A 338 -8.20 18.37 -40.06
N ASP A 339 -9.23 17.92 -39.34
CA ASP A 339 -10.35 18.78 -39.01
C ASP A 339 -9.99 19.72 -37.86
N THR A 340 -9.12 19.30 -36.93
CA THR A 340 -8.56 20.20 -35.90
C THR A 340 -7.93 21.46 -36.49
N LEU A 341 -7.25 21.36 -37.64
CA LEU A 341 -6.63 22.52 -38.30
C LEU A 341 -7.65 23.49 -38.91
N LYS A 342 -8.91 23.06 -39.09
CA LYS A 342 -10.00 23.85 -39.68
C LYS A 342 -10.94 24.42 -38.63
N ASP A 343 -11.28 23.63 -37.61
CA ASP A 343 -12.36 23.92 -36.66
C ASP A 343 -11.91 24.00 -35.19
N ASP A 344 -10.61 23.81 -34.90
CA ASP A 344 -10.02 23.83 -33.56
C ASP A 344 -10.73 22.87 -32.58
N THR A 345 -11.19 21.72 -33.09
CA THR A 345 -11.71 20.59 -32.31
C THR A 345 -10.77 19.39 -32.36
N VAL A 346 -10.69 18.63 -31.27
CA VAL A 346 -9.90 17.40 -31.17
C VAL A 346 -10.80 16.21 -30.86
N THR A 347 -10.34 15.02 -31.24
CA THR A 347 -11.00 13.77 -30.87
C THR A 347 -10.42 13.26 -29.56
N VAL A 348 -11.24 13.10 -28.52
CA VAL A 348 -10.85 12.49 -27.25
C VAL A 348 -11.41 11.08 -27.18
N ARG A 349 -10.52 10.10 -27.01
CA ARG A 349 -10.84 8.69 -26.79
C ARG A 349 -10.74 8.35 -25.31
N GLU A 350 -11.79 7.76 -24.76
CA GLU A 350 -11.82 7.21 -23.39
C GLU A 350 -11.33 5.74 -23.40
N ARG A 351 -10.47 5.38 -22.44
CA ARG A 351 -9.77 4.09 -22.39
C ARG A 351 -10.71 2.88 -22.30
N ASP A 352 -11.66 2.92 -21.37
CA ASP A 352 -12.41 1.75 -20.96
C ASP A 352 -13.46 1.36 -21.98
N SER A 353 -14.29 2.32 -22.40
CA SER A 353 -15.34 2.18 -23.41
C SER A 353 -14.81 2.22 -24.84
N MET A 354 -13.59 2.73 -25.05
CA MET A 354 -13.03 3.04 -26.37
C MET A 354 -13.83 4.07 -27.19
N SER A 355 -14.82 4.72 -26.56
CA SER A 355 -15.66 5.73 -27.20
C SER A 355 -14.84 6.98 -27.54
N GLN A 356 -15.27 7.68 -28.59
CA GLN A 356 -14.62 8.88 -29.09
C GLN A 356 -15.63 10.02 -29.15
N GLU A 357 -15.23 11.19 -28.67
CA GLU A 357 -16.02 12.41 -28.78
C GLU A 357 -15.17 13.59 -29.26
N ARG A 358 -15.80 14.54 -29.95
CA ARG A 358 -15.16 15.76 -30.44
C ARG A 358 -15.34 16.88 -29.43
N ILE A 359 -14.22 17.49 -29.03
CA ILE A 359 -14.18 18.55 -28.02
C ILE A 359 -13.43 19.75 -28.59
N ALA A 360 -13.96 20.96 -28.40
CA ALA A 360 -13.24 22.18 -28.73
C ALA A 360 -11.98 22.32 -27.88
N VAL A 361 -10.85 22.71 -28.49
CA VAL A 361 -9.55 22.81 -27.81
C VAL A 361 -9.63 23.73 -26.58
N ASN A 362 -10.41 24.81 -26.66
CA ASN A 362 -10.61 25.75 -25.56
C ASN A 362 -11.40 25.18 -24.35
N GLN A 363 -12.17 24.10 -24.53
CA GLN A 363 -12.92 23.42 -23.46
C GLN A 363 -12.16 22.22 -22.87
N LEU A 364 -11.15 21.73 -23.58
CA LEU A 364 -10.45 20.48 -23.28
C LEU A 364 -9.87 20.42 -21.86
N LYS A 365 -9.32 21.53 -21.36
CA LYS A 365 -8.77 21.61 -19.99
C LYS A 365 -9.82 21.38 -18.92
N ASN A 366 -10.95 22.07 -19.01
CA ASN A 366 -12.03 21.95 -18.04
C ASN A 366 -12.66 20.57 -18.12
N TRP A 367 -12.84 20.07 -19.35
CA TRP A 367 -13.37 18.73 -19.58
C TRP A 367 -12.52 17.63 -18.92
N LEU A 368 -11.19 17.75 -19.01
CA LEU A 368 -10.26 16.85 -18.33
C LEU A 368 -10.34 17.01 -16.80
N PHE A 369 -10.33 18.25 -16.30
CA PHE A 369 -10.36 18.53 -14.87
C PHE A 369 -11.60 17.95 -14.16
N GLU A 370 -12.76 17.91 -14.82
CA GLU A 370 -13.99 17.32 -14.26
C GLU A 370 -13.95 15.79 -14.15
N ARG A 371 -13.02 15.12 -14.87
CA ARG A 371 -12.97 13.65 -15.04
C ARG A 371 -11.72 13.00 -14.48
N LEU A 372 -10.74 13.79 -14.04
CA LEU A 372 -9.50 13.35 -13.41
C LEU A 372 -9.59 13.56 -11.90
#